data_AF-A0A382VAF8-F1
#
_entry.id   AF-A0A382VAF8-F1
#
_cell.length_a   1.000
_cell.length_b   1.000
_cell.length_c   1.000
_cell.angle_alpha   90.00
_cell.angle_beta   90.00
_cell.angle_gamma   90.00
#
_symmetry.space_group_name_H-M   'P 1'
#
loop_
_entity.id
_entity.type
_entity.pdbx_description
1 polymer ?
#
loop_
_entity_poly.entity_id
_entity_poly.type
_entity_poly.pdbx_seq_one_letter_code
_entity_poly.pdbx_strand_id
1 'polypeptide(L)' 'GDGLEGLIHVSQLSSKKVLEPDQAVKVGDNIKAKVIKVDTNSKKIALSIKAFEENLDLAAIEQEQAELENFKEEEKN' A
#
# COMPACT_ATOMS: atom_id res chain seq x y z
N GLY A 1 7.07 -8.90 -22.33
CA GLY A 1 7.70 -7.80 -21.59
C GLY A 1 7.93 -8.29 -20.19
N ASP A 2 9.18 -8.36 -19.77
CA ASP A 2 9.55 -8.86 -18.45
C ASP A 2 9.69 -7.63 -17.53
N GLY A 3 8.56 -7.11 -17.07
CA GLY A 3 8.48 -5.93 -16.19
C GLY A 3 8.19 -6.35 -14.75
N LEU A 4 8.74 -5.62 -13.77
CA LEU A 4 8.34 -5.80 -12.38
C LEU A 4 6.95 -5.20 -12.16
N GLU A 5 6.10 -5.92 -11.43
CA GLU A 5 4.74 -5.47 -11.11
C GLU A 5 4.73 -4.73 -9.77
N GLY A 6 4.29 -3.47 -9.79
CA GLY A 6 4.07 -2.66 -8.59
C GLY A 6 2.65 -2.83 -8.05
N LEU A 7 2.50 -3.05 -6.74
CA LEU A 7 1.22 -3.23 -6.07
C LEU A 7 1.10 -2.24 -4.91
N ILE A 8 0.00 -1.50 -4.84
CA ILE A 8 -0.34 -0.61 -3.73
C ILE A 8 -1.56 -1.20 -3.03
N HIS A 9 -1.46 -1.45 -1.73
CA HIS A 9 -2.62 -1.92 -0.96
C HIS A 9 -3.62 -0.77 -0.79
N VAL A 10 -4.93 -1.06 -0.76
CA VAL A 10 -5.97 -0.02 -0.64
C VAL A 10 -5.78 0.84 0.62
N SER A 11 -5.35 0.24 1.74
CA SER A 11 -5.04 0.94 2.99
C SER A 11 -3.79 1.84 2.91
N GLN A 12 -3.00 1.70 1.84
CA GLN A 12 -1.77 2.45 1.59
C GLN A 12 -1.95 3.55 0.54
N LEU A 13 -3.16 3.67 -0.03
CA LEU A 13 -3.52 4.78 -0.92
C LEU A 13 -3.64 6.10 -0.17
N SER A 14 -4.17 6.10 1.06
CA SER A 14 -4.25 7.28 1.92
C SER A 14 -4.58 6.89 3.37
N SER A 15 -4.20 7.74 4.32
CA SER A 15 -4.52 7.59 5.75
C SER A 15 -5.99 7.91 6.06
N LYS A 16 -6.63 8.69 5.19
CA LYS A 16 -8.08 8.95 5.25
C LYS A 16 -8.82 7.81 4.58
N LYS A 17 -10.02 7.51 5.06
CA LYS A 17 -10.92 6.51 4.46
C LYS A 17 -11.13 6.86 2.98
N VAL A 18 -10.37 6.24 2.09
CA VAL A 18 -10.51 6.41 0.65
C VAL A 18 -11.80 5.71 0.29
N LEU A 19 -12.88 6.48 0.12
CA LEU A 19 -14.19 5.97 -0.24
C LEU A 19 -14.16 5.30 -1.62
N GLU A 20 -13.38 5.84 -2.54
CA GLU A 20 -13.22 5.31 -3.89
C GLU A 20 -11.76 5.47 -4.36
N PRO A 21 -11.02 4.38 -4.61
CA PRO A 21 -9.63 4.45 -5.08
C PRO A 21 -9.50 5.17 -6.44
N ASP A 22 -10.57 5.16 -7.24
CA ASP A 22 -10.65 5.85 -8.54
C ASP A 22 -10.59 7.38 -8.43
N GLN A 23 -10.98 7.94 -7.28
CA GLN A 23 -10.82 9.36 -6.97
C GLN A 23 -9.39 9.69 -6.55
N ALA A 24 -8.70 8.74 -5.91
CA ALA A 24 -7.34 8.94 -5.39
C ALA A 24 -6.26 8.75 -6.46
N VAL A 25 -6.46 7.80 -7.38
CA VAL A 25 -5.52 7.50 -8.46
C VAL A 25 -6.26 7.21 -9.76
N LYS A 26 -5.77 7.75 -10.88
CA LYS A 26 -6.31 7.48 -12.21
C LYS A 26 -5.30 6.74 -13.08
N VAL A 27 -5.81 5.89 -13.97
CA VAL A 27 -4.98 5.20 -14.95
C VAL A 27 -4.29 6.24 -15.84
N GLY A 28 -2.95 6.19 -15.90
CA GLY A 28 -2.12 7.14 -16.64
C GLY A 28 -1.58 8.31 -15.80
N ASP A 29 -1.98 8.43 -14.54
CA ASP A 29 -1.47 9.46 -13.64
C ASP A 29 -0.06 9.13 -13.14
N ASN A 30 0.77 10.17 -12.96
CA ASN A 30 2.14 10.02 -12.46
C ASN A 30 2.14 10.25 -10.95
N ILE A 31 1.95 9.17 -10.20
CA ILE A 31 1.95 9.19 -8.74
C ILE A 31 3.36 8.97 -8.17
N LYS A 32 3.60 9.50 -6.97
CA LYS A 32 4.80 9.20 -6.19
C LYS A 32 4.44 8.25 -5.05
N ALA A 33 5.23 7.20 -4.89
CA ALA A 33 5.06 6.22 -3.84
C ALA A 33 6.42 5.80 -3.28
N LYS A 34 6.43 5.33 -2.04
CA LYS A 34 7.60 4.78 -1.36
C LYS A 34 7.59 3.26 -1.51
N VAL A 35 8.75 2.68 -1.80
CA VAL A 35 8.92 1.22 -1.84
C VAL A 35 8.92 0.70 -0.42
N ILE A 36 7.96 -0.18 -0.11
CA ILE A 36 7.85 -0.80 1.21
C ILE A 36 8.36 -2.24 1.19
N LYS A 37 8.10 -3.00 0.13
CA LYS A 37 8.58 -4.38 0.04
C LYS A 37 9.01 -4.69 -1.37
N VAL A 38 10.10 -5.44 -1.50
CA VAL A 38 10.59 -5.93 -2.79
C VAL A 38 10.62 -7.45 -2.73
N ASP A 39 9.89 -8.08 -3.63
CA ASP A 39 9.78 -9.52 -3.73
C ASP A 39 10.44 -9.98 -5.03
N THR A 40 11.73 -10.33 -4.93
CA THR A 40 12.55 -10.69 -6.09
C THR A 40 12.15 -12.04 -6.69
N ASN A 41 11.58 -12.94 -5.88
CA ASN A 41 11.05 -14.22 -6.35
C ASN A 41 9.87 -14.02 -7.30
N SER A 42 8.92 -13.16 -6.91
CA SER A 42 7.72 -12.90 -7.69
C SER A 42 7.86 -11.73 -8.67
N LYS A 43 9.02 -11.05 -8.68
CA LYS A 43 9.23 -9.76 -9.39
C LYS A 43 8.16 -8.71 -9.05
N LYS A 44 7.69 -8.72 -7.80
CA LYS A 44 6.64 -7.82 -7.31
C LYS A 44 7.23 -6.81 -6.35
N ILE A 45 6.73 -5.58 -6.40
CA ILE A 45 7.13 -4.51 -5.50
C ILE A 45 5.88 -3.98 -4.83
N ALA A 46 5.84 -4.02 -3.50
CA ALA A 46 4.81 -3.34 -2.73
C ALA A 46 5.20 -1.88 -2.55
N LEU A 47 4.26 -1.01 -2.85
CA LEU A 47 4.39 0.45 -2.87
C LEU A 47 3.35 1.06 -1.92
N SER A 48 3.67 2.23 -1.37
CA SER A 48 2.75 2.98 -0.51
C SER A 48 2.83 4.48 -0.81
N ILE A 49 1.67 5.08 -1.08
CA ILE A 49 1.54 6.53 -1.30
C ILE A 49 1.51 7.23 0.05
N LYS A 50 0.75 6.70 1.01
CA LYS A 50 0.71 7.19 2.39
C LYS A 50 2.11 7.30 3.00
N ALA A 51 2.95 6.28 2.81
CA ALA A 51 4.32 6.30 3.31
C ALA A 51 5.21 7.37 2.66
N PHE A 52 4.89 7.75 1.42
CA PHE A 52 5.57 8.84 0.74
C PHE A 52 5.09 10.20 1.28
N GLU A 53 3.78 10.38 1.43
CA GLU A 53 3.16 11.63 1.92
C GLU A 53 3.47 11.92 3.40
N GLU A 54 3.36 10.91 4.26
CA GLU A 54 3.60 11.02 5.71
C GLU A 54 5.04 10.67 6.11
N ASN A 55 5.89 10.39 5.12
CA ASN A 55 7.29 10.00 5.31
C ASN A 55 7.49 8.81 6.27
N LEU A 56 6.53 7.88 6.30
CA LEU A 56 6.54 6.75 7.24
C LEU A 56 7.71 5.81 6.97
N ASP A 57 8.25 5.26 8.05
CA ASP A 57 9.20 4.15 8.02
C ASP A 57 8.50 2.81 7.82
N LEU A 58 9.26 1.84 7.33
CA LEU A 58 8.74 0.52 7.01
C LEU A 58 8.08 -0.15 8.22
N ALA A 59 8.71 -0.03 9.38
CA ALA A 59 8.22 -0.60 10.63
C ALA A 59 6.82 -0.08 11.00
N ALA A 60 6.56 1.23 10.82
CA ALA A 60 5.25 1.80 11.13
C ALA A 60 4.15 1.24 10.22
N ILE A 61 4.49 1.02 8.95
CA ILE A 61 3.57 0.48 7.94
C ILE A 61 3.27 -0.99 8.22
N GLU A 62 4.28 -1.78 8.59
CA GLU A 62 4.11 -3.19 8.94
C GLU A 62 3.27 -3.35 10.22
N GLN A 63 3.49 -2.51 11.24
CA GLN A 63 2.67 -2.51 12.46
C GLN A 63 1.21 -2.19 12.15
N GLU A 64 0.95 -1.16 11.34
CA GLU A 64 -0.42 -0.79 10.97
C GLU A 64 -1.09 -1.90 10.15
N GLN A 65 -0.37 -2.54 9.22
CA GLN A 65 -0.91 -3.67 8.45
C GLN A 65 -1.25 -4.87 9.34
N ALA A 66 -0.37 -5.22 10.28
CA ALA A 66 -0.61 -6.31 11.22
C ALA A 66 -1.79 -6.00 12.16
N GLU A 67 -1.90 -4.76 12.64
CA GLU A 67 -3.02 -4.33 13.49
C GLU A 67 -4.36 -4.39 12.73
N LEU A 68 -4.40 -3.88 11.49
CA LEU A 68 -5.59 -3.96 10.61
C LEU A 68 -6.00 -5.40 10.28
N GLU A 69 -5.03 -6.30 10.13
CA GLU A 69 -5.28 -7.73 9.87
C GLU A 69 -5.89 -8.40 11.12
N ASN A 70 -5.34 -8.11 12.30
CA ASN A 70 -5.85 -8.63 13.57
C ASN A 70 -7.30 -8.14 13.85
N PHE A 71 -7.59 -6.85 13.62
CA PHE A 71 -8.94 -6.29 13.81
C PHE A 71 -10.00 -6.92 12.89
N LYS A 72 -9.63 -7.28 11.65
CA LYS A 72 -10.55 -7.96 10.72
C LYS A 72 -10.82 -9.41 11.10
N GLU A 73 -9.85 -10.07 11.72
CA GLU A 73 -9.95 -11.46 12.13
C GLU A 73 -10.84 -11.60 13.38
N GLU A 74 -10.78 -10.63 14.29
CA GLU A 74 -11.67 -10.57 15.48
C GLU A 74 -13.14 -10.29 15.14
N GLU A 75 -13.45 -9.49 14.11
CA GLU A 75 -14.85 -9.25 13.69
C GLU A 75 -15.49 -10.42 12.92
N LYS A 76 -14.71 -11.43 12.53
CA LYS A 76 -15.19 -12.59 11.76
C LYS A 76 -15.48 -13.82 12.62
N ASN A 77 -15.22 -13.75 13.93
CA ASN A 77 -15.47 -14.81 14.92
C ASN A 77 -16.73 -14.54 15.73
#